data_AF-A0A8T3NFS9-F1
#
_entry.id   AF-A0A8T3NFS9-F1
#
_cell.length_a   1.000
_cell.length_b   1.000
_cell.length_c   1.000
_cell.angle_alpha   90.00
_cell.angle_beta   90.00
_cell.angle_gamma   90.00
#
_symmetry.space_group_name_H-M   'P 1'
#
loop_
_entity.id
_entity.type
_entity.pdbx_description
1 polymer ?
#
loop_
_entity_poly.entity_id
_entity_poly.type
_entity_poly.pdbx_seq_one_letter_code
_entity_poly.pdbx_strand_id
1 'polypeptide(L)'
;MRTDTHSAEGITATRLVNARDITIKCYLEPWGEEFEMPPGAIFRVVARGPQGDGLEVTIADEQITVWGWPGSVVRLFHDGVELGAGEWERTPVPPMPPLEEASAASERLARSS
;
A
#
# COMPACT_ATOMS: atom_id res chain seq x y z
N MET A 1 23.01 4.05 -27.73
CA MET A 1 21.88 3.12 -27.90
C MET A 1 21.33 2.84 -26.51
N ARG A 2 20.28 3.55 -26.10
CA ARG A 2 19.60 3.29 -24.82
C ARG A 2 18.64 2.15 -25.09
N THR A 3 18.86 1.00 -24.47
CA THR A 3 17.86 -0.05 -24.39
C THR A 3 16.76 0.45 -23.46
N ASP A 4 15.63 0.87 -24.03
CA ASP A 4 14.38 1.00 -23.31
C ASP A 4 13.95 -0.40 -22.90
N THR A 5 14.42 -0.85 -21.73
CA THR A 5 13.88 -2.01 -21.07
C THR A 5 12.48 -1.60 -20.60
N HIS A 6 11.45 -1.85 -21.40
CA HIS A 6 10.09 -1.93 -20.89
C HIS A 6 10.08 -3.09 -19.90
N SER A 7 10.32 -2.80 -18.62
CA SER A 7 10.06 -3.75 -17.55
C SER A 7 8.61 -4.18 -17.68
N ALA A 8 8.36 -5.47 -17.86
CA ALA A 8 7.01 -5.99 -17.97
C ALA A 8 6.19 -5.58 -16.72
N GLU A 9 4.91 -5.29 -16.91
CA GLU A 9 4.00 -4.96 -15.81
C GLU A 9 3.62 -6.25 -15.06
N GLY A 10 3.75 -6.23 -13.74
CA GLY A 10 3.27 -7.26 -12.84
C GLY A 10 1.97 -6.84 -12.16
N ILE A 11 1.07 -7.80 -11.96
CA ILE A 11 -0.17 -7.62 -11.18
C ILE A 11 -0.18 -8.65 -10.05
N THR A 12 -0.34 -8.17 -8.82
CA THR A 12 -0.49 -9.01 -7.62
C THR A 12 -1.81 -8.68 -6.95
N ALA A 13 -2.54 -9.72 -6.51
CA ALA A 13 -3.77 -9.54 -5.76
C ALA A 13 -3.75 -10.38 -4.48
N THR A 14 -4.12 -9.76 -3.36
CA THR A 14 -4.20 -10.40 -2.05
C THR A 14 -5.60 -10.21 -1.47
N ARG A 15 -6.10 -11.26 -0.81
CA ARG A 15 -7.38 -11.24 -0.09
C ARG A 15 -7.12 -11.11 1.41
N LEU A 16 -7.65 -10.06 2.02
CA LEU A 16 -7.61 -9.82 3.45
C LEU A 16 -8.97 -10.16 4.05
N VAL A 17 -8.98 -10.84 5.18
CA VAL A 17 -10.21 -11.21 5.89
C VAL A 17 -10.08 -10.79 7.34
N ASN A 18 -11.02 -10.00 7.83
CA ASN A 18 -11.14 -9.78 9.26
C ASN A 18 -11.87 -10.97 9.89
N ALA A 19 -11.11 -11.94 10.40
CA ALA A 19 -11.67 -13.11 11.09
C ALA A 19 -11.97 -12.85 12.58
N ARG A 20 -11.74 -11.62 13.08
CA ARG A 20 -12.04 -11.23 14.46
C ARG A 20 -13.50 -10.86 14.60
N ASP A 21 -13.99 -10.84 15.84
CA ASP A 21 -15.32 -10.40 16.23
C ASP A 21 -15.40 -8.89 16.51
N ILE A 22 -14.30 -8.17 16.31
CA ILE A 22 -14.19 -6.70 16.41
C ILE A 22 -13.85 -6.08 15.06
N THR A 23 -14.23 -4.81 14.85
CA THR A 23 -13.73 -4.01 13.73
C THR A 23 -12.23 -3.77 13.90
N ILE A 24 -11.45 -3.99 12.83
CA ILE A 24 -10.03 -3.64 12.78
C ILE A 24 -9.79 -2.55 11.74
N LYS A 25 -8.62 -1.93 11.76
CA LYS A 25 -8.21 -0.95 10.74
C LYS A 25 -7.40 -1.60 9.62
N CYS A 26 -7.61 -1.17 8.39
CA CYS A 26 -6.76 -1.49 7.26
C CYS A 26 -6.10 -0.20 6.77
N TYR A 27 -4.76 -0.19 6.72
CA TYR A 27 -3.96 0.93 6.24
C TYR A 27 -3.37 0.65 4.86
N LEU A 28 -3.47 1.62 3.95
CA LEU A 28 -2.82 1.61 2.65
C LEU A 28 -1.66 2.60 2.63
N GLU A 29 -0.44 2.08 2.60
CA GLU A 29 0.79 2.87 2.57
C GLU A 29 1.37 2.89 1.15
N PRO A 30 1.97 4.04 0.73
CA PRO A 30 2.38 5.18 1.55
C PRO A 30 1.38 6.36 1.61
N TRP A 31 0.14 6.16 1.16
CA TRP A 31 -0.85 7.24 1.12
C TRP A 31 -1.46 7.57 2.49
N GLY A 32 -1.18 6.77 3.53
CA GLY A 32 -1.73 6.94 4.87
C GLY A 32 -3.26 6.79 4.91
N GLU A 33 -3.86 6.10 3.94
CA GLU A 33 -5.30 5.91 3.88
C GLU A 33 -5.74 4.84 4.91
N GLU A 34 -6.81 5.14 5.65
CA GLU A 34 -7.35 4.29 6.71
C GLU A 34 -8.76 3.82 6.35
N PHE A 35 -9.03 2.52 6.51
CA PHE A 35 -10.33 1.90 6.26
C PHE A 35 -10.75 1.05 7.46
N GLU A 36 -11.98 1.24 7.92
CA GLU A 36 -12.58 0.33 8.88
C GLU A 36 -12.92 -1.00 8.19
N MET A 37 -12.53 -2.11 8.82
CA MET A 37 -12.79 -3.46 8.34
C MET A 37 -13.64 -4.19 9.38
N PRO A 38 -14.99 -4.21 9.24
CA PRO A 38 -15.88 -4.87 10.18
C PRO A 38 -15.61 -6.37 10.36
N PRO A 39 -16.11 -7.00 11.44
CA PRO A 39 -16.06 -8.46 11.61
C PRO A 39 -16.57 -9.21 10.39
N GLY A 40 -15.80 -10.19 9.91
CA GLY A 40 -16.13 -11.00 8.74
C GLY A 40 -15.97 -10.30 7.38
N ALA A 41 -15.63 -9.00 7.36
CA ALA A 41 -15.41 -8.29 6.12
C ALA A 41 -14.23 -8.89 5.33
N ILE A 42 -14.33 -8.77 4.01
CA ILE A 42 -13.33 -9.24 3.07
C ILE A 42 -12.92 -8.06 2.20
N PHE A 43 -11.64 -7.71 2.25
CA PHE A 43 -11.05 -6.75 1.34
C PHE A 43 -10.19 -7.46 0.31
N ARG A 44 -10.19 -6.93 -0.92
CA ARG A 44 -9.28 -7.35 -1.99
C ARG A 44 -8.32 -6.21 -2.28
N VAL A 45 -7.03 -6.48 -2.13
CA VAL A 45 -5.96 -5.59 -2.53
C VAL A 45 -5.50 -5.99 -3.92
N VAL A 46 -5.36 -5.03 -4.83
CA VAL A 46 -4.77 -5.23 -6.16
C VAL A 46 -3.64 -4.22 -6.33
N ALA A 47 -2.44 -4.71 -6.57
CA ALA A 47 -1.28 -3.87 -6.89
C ALA A 47 -0.83 -4.13 -8.32
N ARG A 48 -0.52 -3.05 -9.04
CA ARG A 48 0.00 -3.08 -10.42
C ARG A 48 1.25 -2.23 -10.50
N GLY A 49 2.30 -2.71 -11.15
CA GLY A 49 3.55 -1.95 -11.26
C GLY A 49 4.64 -2.73 -11.98
N PRO A 50 5.90 -2.27 -11.93
CA PRO A 50 7.03 -2.99 -12.50
C PRO A 50 7.13 -4.41 -11.95
N GLN A 51 7.36 -5.40 -12.81
CA GLN A 51 7.57 -6.78 -12.39
C GLN A 51 8.85 -6.92 -11.55
N GLY A 52 8.78 -7.74 -10.50
CA GLY A 52 9.97 -8.18 -9.75
C GLY A 52 9.86 -8.08 -8.23
N ASP A 53 8.84 -7.39 -7.71
CA ASP A 53 8.63 -7.16 -6.28
C ASP A 53 7.20 -7.55 -5.84
N GLY A 54 6.89 -7.44 -4.55
CA GLY A 54 5.67 -7.95 -3.94
C GLY A 54 4.90 -6.95 -3.09
N LEU A 55 3.67 -7.33 -2.74
CA LEU A 55 2.92 -6.68 -1.67
C LEU A 55 3.48 -7.13 -0.33
N GLU A 56 3.73 -6.18 0.57
CA GLU A 56 4.00 -6.48 1.98
C GLU A 56 2.73 -6.26 2.80
N VAL A 57 2.44 -7.20 3.69
CA VAL A 57 1.27 -7.15 4.58
C VAL A 57 1.73 -7.42 6.00
N THR A 58 1.53 -6.46 6.89
CA THR A 58 1.75 -6.62 8.32
C THR A 58 0.41 -6.73 9.02
N ILE A 59 0.29 -7.71 9.91
CA ILE A 59 -0.87 -7.89 10.78
C ILE A 59 -0.41 -7.64 12.21
N ALA A 60 -1.05 -6.68 12.89
CA ALA A 60 -0.90 -6.44 14.31
C ALA A 60 -2.24 -6.70 15.02
N ASP A 61 -2.37 -6.29 16.28
CA ASP A 61 -3.58 -6.59 17.06
C ASP A 61 -4.84 -6.02 16.39
N GLU A 62 -5.00 -4.71 16.28
CA GLU A 62 -6.25 -4.14 15.76
C GLU A 62 -6.08 -3.51 14.37
N GLN A 63 -5.05 -3.93 13.64
CA GLN A 63 -4.77 -3.39 12.31
C GLN A 63 -4.09 -4.36 11.36
N ILE A 64 -4.34 -4.14 10.07
CA ILE A 64 -3.59 -4.65 8.93
C ILE A 64 -3.00 -3.45 8.21
N THR A 65 -1.73 -3.50 7.85
CA THR A 65 -1.11 -2.48 7.00
C THR A 65 -0.57 -3.14 5.74
N VAL A 66 -0.81 -2.49 4.60
CA VAL A 66 -0.45 -2.97 3.28
C VAL A 66 0.46 -1.96 2.60
N TRP A 67 1.63 -2.42 2.15
CA TRP A 67 2.56 -1.63 1.37
C TRP A 67 2.68 -2.19 -0.04
N GLY A 68 2.62 -1.30 -1.03
CA GLY A 68 3.04 -1.58 -2.39
C GLY A 68 4.55 -1.44 -2.55
N TRP A 69 5.11 -2.10 -3.55
CA TRP A 69 6.52 -1.90 -3.92
C TRP A 69 6.70 -0.60 -4.73
N PRO A 70 7.92 -0.04 -4.80
CA PRO A 70 8.22 1.14 -5.60
C PRO A 70 7.71 1.05 -7.05
N GLY A 71 7.03 2.11 -7.49
CA GLY A 71 6.43 2.20 -8.82
C GLY A 71 5.10 1.47 -8.97
N SER A 72 4.63 0.74 -7.95
CA SER A 72 3.29 0.14 -7.96
C SER A 72 2.19 1.14 -7.63
N VAL A 73 0.98 0.89 -8.12
CA VAL A 73 -0.26 1.52 -7.67
C VAL A 73 -1.09 0.44 -6.98
N VAL A 74 -1.43 0.67 -5.72
CA VAL A 74 -2.24 -0.25 -4.92
C VAL A 74 -3.67 0.25 -4.86
N ARG A 75 -4.64 -0.66 -5.03
CA ARG A 75 -6.08 -0.42 -4.96
C ARG A 75 -6.74 -1.38 -3.98
N LEU A 76 -7.73 -0.89 -3.22
CA LEU A 76 -8.45 -1.67 -2.22
C LEU A 76 -9.92 -1.75 -2.62
N PHE A 77 -10.50 -2.94 -2.52
CA PHE A 77 -11.89 -3.19 -2.88
C PHE A 77 -12.62 -3.90 -1.75
N HIS A 78 -13.88 -3.51 -1.53
CA HIS A 78 -14.82 -4.21 -0.66
C HIS A 78 -16.13 -4.41 -1.42
N ASP A 79 -16.62 -5.65 -1.48
CA ASP A 79 -17.84 -6.03 -2.21
C ASP A 79 -17.89 -5.52 -3.67
N GLY A 80 -16.73 -5.50 -4.32
CA GLY A 80 -16.56 -5.06 -5.71
C GLY A 80 -16.44 -3.54 -5.89
N VAL A 81 -16.55 -2.76 -4.82
CA VAL A 81 -16.41 -1.30 -4.83
C VAL A 81 -15.00 -0.90 -4.40
N GLU A 82 -14.34 -0.02 -5.16
CA GLU A 82 -13.04 0.53 -4.80
C GLU A 82 -13.18 1.50 -3.62
N LEU A 83 -12.33 1.36 -2.61
CA LEU A 83 -12.28 2.22 -1.43
C LEU A 83 -11.13 3.24 -1.54
N GLY A 84 -11.39 4.47 -1.08
CA GLY A 84 -10.38 5.52 -0.87
C GLY A 84 -9.96 6.29 -2.13
N ALA A 85 -9.84 5.61 -3.26
CA ALA A 85 -9.63 6.28 -4.54
C ALA A 85 -10.92 7.01 -4.92
N GLY A 86 -11.00 8.29 -4.58
CA GLY A 86 -12.04 9.20 -5.05
C GLY A 86 -11.93 9.44 -6.56
N GLU A 87 -12.12 10.68 -7.00
CA GLU A 87 -12.01 11.04 -8.44
C GLU A 87 -10.56 11.17 -8.95
N TRP A 88 -9.56 11.02 -8.08
CA TRP A 88 -8.15 11.25 -8.44
C TRP A 88 -7.39 9.97 -8.75
N GLU A 89 -6.52 10.06 -9.76
CA GLU A 89 -5.60 8.98 -10.10
C GLU A 89 -4.56 8.79 -8.99
N ARG A 90 -4.43 7.56 -8.49
CA ARG A 90 -3.42 7.25 -7.48
C ARG A 90 -2.02 7.38 -8.04
N THR A 91 -1.19 8.16 -7.35
CA THR A 91 0.24 8.25 -7.64
C THR A 91 0.92 6.91 -7.34
N PRO A 92 1.90 6.46 -8.14
CA PRO A 92 2.67 5.28 -7.81
C PRO A 92 3.42 5.44 -6.48
N VAL A 93 3.65 4.32 -5.78
CA VAL A 93 4.51 4.26 -4.60
C VAL A 93 5.88 4.85 -4.96
N PRO A 94 6.37 5.86 -4.22
CA PRO A 94 7.68 6.45 -4.45
C PRO A 94 8.79 5.42 -4.19
N PRO A 95 9.96 5.57 -4.84
CA PRO A 95 11.14 4.80 -4.44
C PRO A 95 11.53 5.14 -3.01
N MET A 96 12.13 4.17 -2.32
CA MET A 96 12.81 4.46 -1.07
C MET A 96 13.90 5.51 -1.31
N PRO A 97 13.93 6.62 -0.55
CA PRO A 97 15.00 7.59 -0.68
C PRO A 97 16.35 6.93 -0.33
N PRO A 98 17.46 7.42 -0.90
CA PRO A 98 18.80 6.98 -0.52
C PRO A 98 18.99 7.04 1.00
N LEU A 99 19.77 6.11 1.56
CA LEU A 99 19.97 6.00 3.01
C LEU A 99 20.44 7.32 3.67
N GLU A 100 21.27 8.10 2.96
CA GLU A 100 21.77 9.40 3.40
C GLU A 100 20.65 10.46 3.54
N GLU A 101 19.63 10.39 2.67
CA GLU A 101 18.47 11.29 2.70
C GLU A 101 17.42 10.84 3.71
N ALA A 102 17.25 9.52 3.90
CA ALA A 102 16.34 8.94 4.89
C ALA A 102 16.71 9.35 6.33
N SER A 103 18.01 9.37 6.66
CA SER A 103 18.50 9.85 7.97
C SER A 103 18.17 11.32 8.20
N ALA A 104 18.36 12.17 7.18
CA ALA A 104 18.09 13.60 7.28
C ALA A 104 16.58 13.91 7.42
N ALA A 105 15.70 13.14 6.76
CA ALA A 105 14.26 13.28 6.90
C ALA A 105 13.77 12.89 8.31
N SER A 106 14.31 11.79 8.87
CA SER A 106 13.99 11.34 10.22
C SER A 106 14.44 12.35 11.30
N GLU A 107 15.60 12.97 11.13
CA GLU A 107 16.09 14.02 12.04
C GLU A 107 15.28 15.32 11.97
N ARG A 108 14.74 15.67 10.80
CA ARG A 108 13.88 16.85 10.63
C ARG A 108 12.53 16.66 11.31
N LEU A 109 11.90 15.48 11.20
CA LEU A 109 10.69 15.17 11.96
C LEU A 109 10.94 15.23 13.48
N ALA A 110 12.08 14.73 13.97
CA ALA A 110 12.40 14.71 15.39
C ALA A 110 12.69 16.10 16.00
N ARG A 111 13.09 17.09 15.20
CA ARG A 111 13.37 18.47 15.65
C ARG A 111 12.18 19.42 15.52
N SER A 112 11.05 18.92 15.01
CA SER A 112 9.82 19.68 14.80
C SER A 112 8.79 19.53 15.93
N SER A 113 9.16 18.78 16.99
CA SER A 113 8.33 18.45 18.15
C SER A 113 8.85 19.09 19.43
#